data_AF-A0A0S7ZB66-F1
#
_entry.id   AF-A0A0S7ZB66-F1
#
_cell.length_a   1.000
_cell.length_b   1.000
_cell.length_c   1.000
_cell.angle_alpha   90.00
_cell.angle_beta   90.00
_cell.angle_gamma   90.00
#
_symmetry.space_group_name_H-M   'P 1'
#
loop_
_entity.id
_entity.type
_entity.pdbx_description
1 polymer ?
#
loop_
_entity_poly.entity_id
_entity_poly.type
_entity_poly.pdbx_seq_one_letter_code
_entity_poly.pdbx_strand_id
1 'polypeptide(L)'
;PQRRTEHTTITVDHIMASAALPLLFPAVKLGNAWYGDGGVRLTAPLSPVLHLGARRIMAISNRYARSRREAEESHIHGYPPPAQVAGVLLNAVFLDLLDNDALRLERLNRLLEALPEDKRHGLEPVKLLVLRPSVDLGKLSSQFEAQLPRSIRFLTRGLGTRETKSPDVLSLILFQPDYLRALMEIGEQDAEARSEEIAEFLSD
;
A
#
# COMPACT_ATOMS: atom_id res chain seq x y z
N PRO A 1 -3.13 -3.28 19.07
CA PRO A 1 -3.20 -3.85 20.43
C PRO A 1 -2.22 -5.01 20.72
N GLN A 2 -1.74 -5.76 19.71
CA GLN A 2 -0.72 -6.81 19.90
C GLN A 2 0.38 -6.70 18.83
N ARG A 3 1.14 -5.60 18.85
CA ARG A 3 2.29 -5.38 17.94
C ARG A 3 3.57 -5.49 18.77
N ARG A 4 4.60 -6.13 18.21
CA ARG A 4 5.93 -6.23 18.81
C ARG A 4 6.93 -5.59 17.86
N THR A 5 7.67 -4.61 18.33
CA THR A 5 8.78 -4.01 17.60
C THR A 5 10.07 -4.57 18.17
N GLU A 6 10.95 -5.09 17.33
CA GLU A 6 12.25 -5.63 17.73
C GLU A 6 13.35 -5.03 16.87
N HIS A 7 14.45 -4.64 17.51
CA HIS A 7 15.65 -4.24 16.79
C HIS A 7 16.32 -5.48 16.21
N THR A 8 16.51 -5.52 14.89
CA THR A 8 17.13 -6.65 14.20
C THR A 8 17.82 -6.20 12.92
N THR A 9 18.74 -7.00 12.41
CA THR A 9 19.30 -6.83 11.07
C THR A 9 18.32 -7.41 10.06
N ILE A 10 17.85 -6.56 9.14
CA ILE A 10 16.95 -6.98 8.05
C ILE A 10 17.74 -7.87 7.07
N THR A 11 17.24 -9.07 6.84
CA THR A 11 17.79 -10.03 5.87
C THR A 11 16.80 -10.26 4.73
N VAL A 12 17.22 -10.97 3.68
CA VAL A 12 16.33 -11.38 2.58
C VAL A 12 15.10 -12.13 3.09
N ASP A 13 15.25 -12.99 4.09
CA ASP A 13 14.12 -13.75 4.65
C ASP A 13 13.06 -12.83 5.27
N HIS A 14 13.45 -11.68 5.84
CA HIS A 14 12.49 -10.69 6.36
C HIS A 14 11.67 -10.07 5.22
N ILE A 15 12.32 -9.79 4.09
CA ILE A 15 11.64 -9.28 2.89
C ILE A 15 10.72 -10.35 2.30
N MET A 16 11.18 -11.59 2.19
CA MET A 16 10.38 -12.71 1.70
C MET A 16 9.18 -12.99 2.61
N ALA A 17 9.35 -12.91 3.93
CA ALA A 17 8.27 -13.03 4.90
C ALA A 17 7.23 -11.93 4.69
N SER A 18 7.67 -10.68 4.53
CA SER A 18 6.77 -9.54 4.33
C SER A 18 6.00 -9.59 3.02
N ALA A 19 6.54 -10.25 1.98
CA ALA A 19 5.93 -10.40 0.67
C ALA A 19 5.19 -11.75 0.48
N ALA A 20 5.08 -12.57 1.54
CA ALA A 20 4.50 -13.90 1.48
C ALA A 20 2.96 -13.85 1.44
N LEU A 21 2.41 -13.34 0.32
CA LEU A 21 0.97 -13.21 0.09
C LEU A 21 0.28 -14.56 0.29
N PRO A 22 -0.78 -14.64 1.13
CA PRO A 22 -1.51 -15.88 1.36
C PRO A 22 -1.96 -16.51 0.04
N LEU A 23 -1.90 -17.84 -0.03
CA LEU A 23 -2.26 -18.68 -1.19
C LEU A 23 -1.30 -18.59 -2.39
N LEU A 24 -0.46 -17.55 -2.48
CA LEU A 24 0.47 -17.35 -3.60
C LEU A 24 1.91 -17.70 -3.23
N PHE A 25 2.34 -17.37 -2.03
CA PHE A 25 3.69 -17.59 -1.55
C PHE A 25 3.67 -18.33 -0.20
N PRO A 26 4.64 -19.23 0.04
CA PRO A 26 4.75 -19.94 1.30
C PRO A 26 5.14 -19.00 2.44
N ALA A 27 4.69 -19.31 3.65
CA ALA A 27 5.15 -18.63 4.85
C ALA A 27 6.67 -18.83 5.02
N VAL A 28 7.35 -17.83 5.57
CA VAL A 28 8.79 -17.85 5.82
C VAL A 28 9.06 -17.97 7.31
N LYS A 29 10.00 -18.82 7.69
CA LYS A 29 10.38 -19.02 9.08
C LYS A 29 11.42 -17.98 9.49
N LEU A 30 11.11 -17.16 10.49
CA LEU A 30 12.06 -16.24 11.12
C LEU A 30 12.19 -16.62 12.60
N GLY A 31 13.40 -17.00 13.01
CA GLY A 31 13.64 -17.55 14.34
C GLY A 31 12.75 -18.77 14.62
N ASN A 32 11.85 -18.65 15.60
CA ASN A 32 10.98 -19.73 16.07
C ASN A 32 9.52 -19.65 15.58
N ALA A 33 9.19 -18.71 14.69
CA ALA A 33 7.84 -18.51 14.20
C ALA A 33 7.77 -18.44 12.68
N TRP A 34 6.57 -18.69 12.15
CA TRP A 34 6.26 -18.56 10.73
C TRP A 34 5.58 -17.22 10.48
N TYR A 35 6.03 -16.54 9.44
CA TYR A 35 5.56 -15.21 9.05
C TYR A 35 4.99 -15.27 7.64
N GLY A 36 3.89 -14.54 7.44
CA GLY A 36 3.28 -14.30 6.14
C GLY A 36 3.22 -12.80 5.86
N ASP A 37 2.59 -12.44 4.76
CA ASP A 37 2.46 -11.05 4.31
C ASP A 37 1.96 -10.10 5.43
N GLY A 38 2.68 -8.98 5.57
CA GLY A 38 2.43 -7.99 6.62
C GLY A 38 1.15 -7.18 6.39
N GLY A 39 0.71 -7.04 5.13
CA GLY A 39 -0.50 -6.30 4.74
C GLY A 39 -1.79 -6.93 5.26
N VAL A 40 -1.84 -8.26 5.35
CA VAL A 40 -3.04 -9.03 5.78
C VAL A 40 -3.61 -8.59 7.14
N ARG A 41 -2.75 -8.09 8.05
CA ARG A 41 -3.15 -7.65 9.41
C ARG A 41 -2.83 -6.19 9.71
N LEU A 42 -2.36 -5.40 8.74
CA LEU A 42 -1.90 -4.04 8.98
C LEU A 42 -3.03 -3.00 8.95
N THR A 43 -3.92 -3.05 9.94
CA THR A 43 -5.10 -2.15 9.98
C THR A 43 -4.81 -0.68 10.33
N ALA A 44 -3.58 -0.36 10.76
CA ALA A 44 -3.14 1.00 11.08
C ALA A 44 -1.64 1.13 10.74
N PRO A 45 -1.29 1.39 9.47
CA PRO A 45 0.09 1.44 9.00
C PRO A 45 0.95 2.54 9.65
N LEU A 46 0.35 3.63 10.15
CA LEU A 46 1.07 4.73 10.80
C LEU A 46 1.31 4.47 12.30
N SER A 47 0.52 3.59 12.91
CA SER A 47 0.60 3.31 14.35
C SER A 47 1.99 2.89 14.85
N PRO A 48 2.78 2.03 14.15
CA PRO A 48 4.11 1.64 14.61
C PRO A 48 5.05 2.83 14.79
N VAL A 49 5.12 3.74 13.82
CA VAL A 49 6.02 4.91 13.88
C VAL A 49 5.51 5.95 14.88
N LEU A 50 4.19 6.10 15.04
CA LEU A 50 3.60 6.93 16.08
C LEU A 50 3.98 6.44 17.49
N HIS A 51 3.96 5.12 17.72
CA HIS A 51 4.40 4.54 19.00
C HIS A 51 5.90 4.69 19.27
N LEU A 52 6.71 4.86 18.22
CA LEU A 52 8.12 5.19 18.34
C LEU A 52 8.37 6.69 18.58
N GLY A 53 7.31 7.52 18.66
CA GLY A 53 7.40 8.95 18.94
C GLY A 53 7.64 9.82 17.70
N ALA A 54 7.31 9.34 16.50
CA ALA A 54 7.45 10.13 15.28
C ALA A 54 6.54 11.37 15.31
N ARG A 55 7.14 12.55 15.15
CA ARG A 55 6.43 13.85 15.02
C ARG A 55 6.25 14.30 13.57
N ARG A 56 6.98 13.69 12.65
CA ARG A 56 6.84 13.86 11.21
C ARG A 56 6.85 12.50 10.55
N ILE A 57 5.89 12.26 9.68
CA ILE A 57 5.74 11.00 8.95
C ILE A 57 5.64 11.31 7.46
N MET A 58 6.57 10.79 6.67
CA MET A 58 6.46 10.73 5.23
C MET A 58 5.98 9.32 4.84
N ALA A 59 4.78 9.24 4.29
CA ALA A 59 4.15 7.98 3.89
C ALA A 59 4.16 7.86 2.36
N ILE A 60 4.71 6.77 1.85
CA ILE A 60 4.70 6.44 0.42
C ILE A 60 3.59 5.44 0.17
N SER A 61 2.55 5.86 -0.53
CA SER A 61 1.44 5.01 -0.94
C SER A 61 1.70 4.43 -2.32
N ASN A 62 1.25 3.19 -2.55
CA ASN A 62 1.18 2.59 -3.88
C ASN A 62 -0.18 2.86 -4.57
N ARG A 63 -1.09 3.60 -3.92
CA ARG A 63 -2.40 3.95 -4.47
C ARG A 63 -2.33 5.22 -5.32
N TYR A 64 -2.78 5.09 -6.55
CA TYR A 64 -3.06 6.21 -7.43
C TYR A 64 -4.30 6.98 -6.95
N ALA A 65 -4.17 8.30 -6.83
CA ALA A 65 -5.28 9.18 -6.48
C ALA A 65 -6.18 9.40 -7.71
N ARG A 66 -7.17 8.51 -7.90
CA ARG A 66 -8.13 8.64 -9.00
C ARG A 66 -8.90 9.94 -8.93
N SER A 67 -9.02 10.63 -10.06
CA SER A 67 -9.94 11.76 -10.19
C SER A 67 -11.40 11.29 -10.12
N ARG A 68 -12.32 12.17 -9.71
CA ARG A 68 -13.77 11.84 -9.69
C ARG A 68 -14.27 11.34 -11.05
N ARG A 69 -13.79 11.96 -12.13
CA ARG A 69 -14.14 11.59 -13.51
C ARG A 69 -13.71 10.16 -13.85
N GLU A 70 -12.51 9.74 -13.42
CA GLU A 70 -12.06 8.35 -13.60
C GLU A 70 -12.81 7.34 -12.71
N ALA A 71 -13.30 7.78 -11.54
CA ALA A 71 -14.10 6.93 -10.66
C ALA A 71 -15.50 6.65 -11.24
N GLU A 72 -16.08 7.63 -11.94
CA GLU A 72 -17.39 7.55 -12.60
C GLU A 72 -17.38 6.64 -13.85
N GLU A 73 -16.22 6.43 -14.48
CA GLU A 73 -16.02 5.50 -15.61
C GLU A 73 -16.06 4.00 -15.20
N SER A 74 -16.44 3.68 -13.96
CA SER A 74 -16.62 2.30 -13.49
C SER A 74 -17.84 1.65 -14.14
N HIS A 75 -17.69 1.22 -15.40
CA HIS A 75 -18.66 0.42 -16.14
C HIS A 75 -18.80 -0.97 -15.51
N ILE A 76 -19.75 -1.14 -14.58
CA ILE A 76 -20.23 -2.45 -14.16
C ILE A 76 -21.38 -2.82 -15.10
N HIS A 77 -21.15 -3.78 -15.99
CA HIS A 77 -22.21 -4.40 -16.80
C HIS A 77 -22.58 -5.75 -16.18
N GLY A 78 -23.80 -5.86 -15.63
CA GLY A 78 -24.37 -7.14 -15.16
C GLY A 78 -24.00 -7.56 -13.73
N TYR A 79 -24.40 -8.77 -13.34
CA TYR A 79 -24.10 -9.36 -12.02
C TYR A 79 -22.64 -9.83 -11.96
N PRO A 80 -21.88 -9.50 -10.90
CA PRO A 80 -20.48 -9.83 -10.82
C PRO A 80 -20.27 -11.36 -10.70
N PRO A 81 -19.41 -11.99 -11.51
CA PRO A 81 -19.09 -13.40 -11.35
C PRO A 81 -18.40 -13.65 -9.99
N PRO A 82 -18.50 -14.87 -9.41
CA PRO A 82 -17.88 -15.18 -8.11
C PRO A 82 -16.38 -14.88 -8.02
N ALA A 83 -15.65 -15.01 -9.13
CA ALA A 83 -14.24 -14.65 -9.22
C ALA A 83 -13.99 -13.14 -9.00
N GLN A 84 -14.91 -12.29 -9.47
CA GLN A 84 -14.87 -10.85 -9.24
C GLN A 84 -15.09 -10.52 -7.77
N VAL A 85 -16.06 -11.17 -7.12
CA VAL A 85 -16.31 -11.00 -5.69
C VAL A 85 -15.09 -11.43 -4.88
N ALA A 86 -14.46 -12.55 -5.23
CA ALA A 86 -13.22 -12.99 -4.60
C ALA A 86 -12.07 -11.98 -4.81
N GLY A 87 -11.94 -11.41 -6.01
CA GLY A 87 -10.95 -10.36 -6.31
C GLY A 87 -11.18 -9.07 -5.51
N VAL A 88 -12.43 -8.66 -5.35
CA VAL A 88 -12.80 -7.50 -4.50
C VAL A 88 -12.50 -7.77 -3.03
N LEU A 89 -12.80 -8.98 -2.53
CA LEU A 89 -12.48 -9.37 -1.15
C LEU A 89 -10.97 -9.39 -0.89
N LEU A 90 -10.17 -9.87 -1.84
CA LEU A 90 -8.71 -9.78 -1.76
C LEU A 90 -8.26 -8.31 -1.74
N ASN A 91 -8.77 -7.46 -2.65
CA ASN A 91 -8.43 -6.04 -2.71
C ASN A 91 -8.75 -5.31 -1.38
N ALA A 92 -9.93 -5.59 -0.80
CA ALA A 92 -10.39 -4.99 0.47
C ALA A 92 -9.50 -5.33 1.68
N VAL A 93 -8.82 -6.48 1.68
CA VAL A 93 -7.87 -6.84 2.75
C VAL A 93 -6.60 -6.00 2.68
N PHE A 94 -6.18 -5.56 1.50
CA PHE A 94 -4.84 -4.99 1.30
C PHE A 94 -4.80 -3.48 1.14
N LEU A 95 -5.82 -2.86 0.54
CA LEU A 95 -5.53 -1.68 -0.24
C LEU A 95 -6.13 -0.34 0.24
N ASP A 96 -6.90 -0.31 1.33
CA ASP A 96 -7.51 0.95 1.83
C ASP A 96 -6.98 1.40 3.19
N LEU A 97 -5.89 0.81 3.68
CA LEU A 97 -5.48 0.98 5.08
C LEU A 97 -4.70 2.28 5.31
N LEU A 98 -3.85 2.70 4.37
CA LEU A 98 -3.03 3.91 4.54
C LEU A 98 -3.85 5.19 4.45
N ASP A 99 -4.76 5.31 3.47
CA ASP A 99 -5.58 6.51 3.30
C ASP A 99 -6.54 6.71 4.49
N ASN A 100 -7.15 5.62 4.98
CA ASN A 100 -8.02 5.68 6.16
C ASN A 100 -7.25 6.06 7.44
N ASP A 101 -6.02 5.56 7.60
CA ASP A 101 -5.18 5.90 8.75
C ASP A 101 -4.66 7.35 8.67
N ALA A 102 -4.31 7.83 7.47
CA ALA A 102 -3.95 9.22 7.20
C ALA A 102 -5.10 10.18 7.53
N LEU A 103 -6.31 9.92 7.05
CA LEU A 103 -7.50 10.73 7.35
C LEU A 103 -7.82 10.76 8.85
N ARG A 104 -7.60 9.63 9.54
CA ARG A 104 -7.77 9.55 10.99
C ARG A 104 -6.73 10.41 11.71
N LEU A 105 -5.47 10.35 11.29
CA LEU A 105 -4.40 11.18 11.87
C LEU A 105 -4.65 12.67 11.65
N GLU A 106 -5.01 13.08 10.43
CA GLU A 106 -5.35 14.48 10.14
C GLU A 106 -6.53 14.98 10.98
N ARG A 107 -7.56 14.15 11.15
CA ARG A 107 -8.70 14.50 12.01
C ARG A 107 -8.28 14.66 13.47
N LEU A 108 -7.40 13.79 13.97
CA LEU A 108 -6.85 13.89 15.32
C LEU A 108 -6.01 15.16 15.49
N ASN A 109 -5.15 15.50 14.52
CA ASN A 109 -4.37 16.73 14.55
C ASN A 109 -5.27 17.97 14.66
N ARG A 110 -6.33 18.05 13.84
CA ARG A 110 -7.30 19.17 13.90
C ARG A 110 -7.97 19.29 15.27
N LEU A 111 -8.31 18.16 15.90
CA LEU A 111 -8.89 18.15 17.25
C LEU A 111 -7.87 18.59 18.31
N LEU A 112 -6.61 18.17 18.20
CA LEU A 112 -5.54 18.57 19.11
C LEU A 112 -5.21 20.07 18.98
N GLU A 113 -5.19 20.60 17.77
CA GLU A 113 -4.98 22.03 17.49
C GLU A 113 -6.09 22.90 18.10
N ALA A 114 -7.33 22.40 18.13
CA ALA A 114 -8.46 23.08 18.76
C ALA A 114 -8.43 23.03 20.30
N LEU A 115 -7.60 22.17 20.89
CA LEU A 115 -7.46 22.06 22.35
C LEU A 115 -6.32 22.98 22.86
N PRO A 116 -6.54 23.65 24.00
CA PRO A 116 -5.46 24.25 24.80
C PRO A 116 -4.38 23.23 25.16
N GLU A 117 -3.12 23.64 25.23
CA GLU A 117 -1.95 22.75 25.45
C GLU A 117 -2.07 21.91 26.73
N ASP A 118 -2.61 22.47 27.81
CA ASP A 118 -2.85 21.79 29.09
C ASP A 118 -3.84 20.63 28.98
N LYS A 119 -4.69 20.64 27.94
CA LYS A 119 -5.71 19.60 27.68
C LYS A 119 -5.30 18.60 26.62
N ARG A 120 -4.09 18.73 26.05
CA ARG A 120 -3.58 17.79 25.03
C ARG A 120 -3.03 16.49 25.63
N HIS A 121 -2.89 16.41 26.96
CA HIS A 121 -2.36 15.22 27.65
C HIS A 121 -0.99 14.75 27.12
N GLY A 122 -0.13 15.69 26.72
CA GLY A 122 1.19 15.40 26.15
C GLY A 122 1.18 14.91 24.71
N LEU A 123 0.03 14.93 24.03
CA LEU A 123 -0.07 14.65 22.59
C LEU A 123 0.23 15.91 21.78
N GLU A 124 1.03 15.75 20.73
CA GLU A 124 1.33 16.80 19.77
C GLU A 124 0.79 16.44 18.39
N PRO A 125 0.33 17.42 17.59
CA PRO A 125 0.01 17.19 16.19
C PRO A 125 1.21 16.62 15.42
N VAL A 126 0.97 15.62 14.59
CA VAL A 126 2.01 14.95 13.79
C VAL A 126 1.95 15.43 12.36
N LYS A 127 3.02 16.02 11.82
CA LYS A 127 3.06 16.41 10.41
C LYS A 127 3.06 15.14 9.54
N LEU A 128 2.15 15.06 8.57
CA LEU A 128 2.04 13.94 7.64
C LEU A 128 2.20 14.45 6.20
N LEU A 129 3.14 13.87 5.46
CA LEU A 129 3.28 14.04 4.01
C LEU A 129 2.97 12.70 3.35
N VAL A 130 1.99 12.67 2.44
CA VAL A 130 1.66 11.46 1.68
C VAL A 130 2.08 11.62 0.23
N LEU A 131 2.99 10.75 -0.21
CA LEU A 131 3.43 10.62 -1.60
C LEU A 131 2.60 9.51 -2.27
N ARG A 132 2.17 9.75 -3.50
CA ARG A 132 1.36 8.83 -4.31
C ARG A 132 1.91 8.78 -5.72
N PRO A 133 1.82 7.64 -6.40
CA PRO A 133 2.24 7.53 -7.79
C PRO A 133 1.40 8.46 -8.68
N SER A 134 2.03 9.08 -9.68
CA SER A 134 1.36 9.88 -10.71
C SER A 134 0.53 9.05 -11.69
N VAL A 135 0.73 7.73 -11.71
CA VAL A 135 0.04 6.80 -12.60
C VAL A 135 -0.67 5.67 -11.85
N ASP A 136 -1.73 5.13 -12.44
CA ASP A 136 -2.41 3.94 -11.94
C ASP A 136 -1.53 2.71 -12.15
N LEU A 137 -0.82 2.28 -11.09
CA LEU A 137 0.08 1.13 -11.10
C LEU A 137 -0.63 -0.16 -11.51
N GLY A 138 -1.92 -0.26 -11.21
CA GLY A 138 -2.77 -1.33 -11.68
C GLY A 138 -2.85 -1.31 -13.21
N LYS A 139 -3.27 -0.18 -13.81
CA LYS A 139 -3.32 -0.06 -15.29
C LYS A 139 -1.94 -0.32 -15.92
N LEU A 140 -0.86 0.20 -15.31
CA LEU A 140 0.51 -0.05 -15.77
C LEU A 140 0.84 -1.54 -15.80
N SER A 141 0.47 -2.28 -14.74
CA SER A 141 0.76 -3.70 -14.61
C SER A 141 0.17 -4.57 -15.72
N SER A 142 -0.97 -4.18 -16.29
CA SER A 142 -1.61 -4.91 -17.39
C SER A 142 -0.78 -4.93 -18.67
N GLN A 143 0.07 -3.92 -18.88
CA GLN A 143 0.99 -3.85 -20.03
C GLN A 143 2.09 -4.91 -19.95
N PHE A 144 2.40 -5.39 -18.74
CA PHE A 144 3.44 -6.38 -18.47
C PHE A 144 2.87 -7.80 -18.29
N GLU A 145 1.53 -7.98 -18.31
CA GLU A 145 0.88 -9.29 -18.08
C GLU A 145 1.36 -10.38 -19.06
N ALA A 146 1.64 -9.99 -20.31
CA ALA A 146 2.08 -10.92 -21.36
C ALA A 146 3.41 -11.63 -21.02
N GLN A 147 4.22 -11.05 -20.14
CA GLN A 147 5.53 -11.55 -19.76
C GLN A 147 5.47 -12.52 -18.56
N LEU A 148 4.31 -12.68 -17.90
CA LEU A 148 4.17 -13.52 -16.70
C LEU A 148 4.45 -15.01 -16.95
N PRO A 149 5.03 -15.75 -15.99
CA PRO A 149 5.09 -17.21 -16.02
C PRO A 149 3.72 -17.84 -16.24
N ARG A 150 3.66 -18.98 -16.95
CA ARG A 150 2.39 -19.62 -17.31
C ARG A 150 1.51 -19.93 -16.09
N SER A 151 2.09 -20.39 -14.98
CA SER A 151 1.37 -20.70 -13.74
C SER A 151 0.63 -19.49 -13.17
N ILE A 152 1.30 -18.34 -13.07
CA ILE A 152 0.70 -17.09 -12.59
C ILE A 152 -0.38 -16.61 -13.57
N ARG A 153 -0.11 -16.71 -14.88
CA ARG A 153 -1.09 -16.36 -15.92
C ARG A 153 -2.34 -17.24 -15.88
N PHE A 154 -2.22 -18.51 -15.51
CA PHE A 154 -3.36 -19.41 -15.34
C PHE A 154 -4.18 -19.03 -14.10
N LEU A 155 -3.52 -18.68 -12.98
CA LEU A 155 -4.19 -18.19 -11.77
C LEU A 155 -4.96 -16.89 -12.04
N THR A 156 -4.34 -15.91 -12.70
CA THR A 156 -4.97 -14.62 -13.01
C THR A 156 -6.16 -14.78 -13.96
N ARG A 157 -6.04 -15.67 -14.96
CA ARG A 157 -7.16 -16.04 -15.85
C ARG A 157 -8.31 -16.72 -15.12
N GLY A 158 -8.03 -17.59 -14.14
CA GLY A 158 -9.05 -18.23 -13.30
C GLY A 158 -9.78 -17.26 -12.37
N LEU A 159 -9.14 -16.14 -12.04
CA LEU A 159 -9.70 -15.05 -11.23
C LEU A 159 -10.42 -13.97 -12.08
N GLY A 160 -10.52 -14.14 -13.40
CA GLY A 160 -11.33 -13.27 -14.26
C GLY A 160 -10.65 -12.02 -14.80
N THR A 161 -9.31 -11.91 -14.78
CA THR A 161 -8.59 -10.68 -15.21
C THR A 161 -8.86 -10.22 -16.65
N ARG A 162 -9.46 -11.06 -17.51
CA ARG A 162 -9.88 -10.68 -18.87
C ARG A 162 -11.21 -9.95 -18.96
N GLU A 163 -12.15 -10.20 -18.04
CA GLU A 163 -13.47 -9.55 -18.02
C GLU A 163 -13.58 -8.47 -16.95
N THR A 164 -12.73 -8.51 -15.93
CA THR A 164 -12.80 -7.60 -14.78
C THR A 164 -11.54 -6.78 -14.63
N LYS A 165 -11.71 -5.45 -14.66
CA LYS A 165 -10.71 -4.44 -14.33
C LYS A 165 -10.38 -4.46 -12.82
N SER A 166 -9.77 -5.54 -12.31
CA SER A 166 -9.01 -5.48 -11.05
C SER A 166 -7.50 -5.61 -11.26
N PRO A 167 -6.87 -4.67 -12.00
CA PRO A 167 -5.43 -4.65 -12.23
C PRO A 167 -4.58 -4.57 -10.94
N ASP A 168 -5.16 -4.15 -9.81
CA ASP A 168 -4.46 -3.97 -8.54
C ASP A 168 -3.85 -5.26 -7.97
N VAL A 169 -4.40 -6.44 -8.28
CA VAL A 169 -3.82 -7.72 -7.81
C VAL A 169 -2.60 -8.10 -8.63
N LEU A 170 -2.58 -7.75 -9.92
CA LEU A 170 -1.45 -8.05 -10.79
C LEU A 170 -0.22 -7.26 -10.37
N SER A 171 -0.37 -5.97 -10.05
CA SER A 171 0.73 -5.13 -9.58
C SER A 171 1.39 -5.65 -8.29
N LEU A 172 0.66 -6.40 -7.45
CA LEU A 172 1.21 -7.00 -6.22
C LEU A 172 2.08 -8.25 -6.46
N ILE A 173 1.93 -8.90 -7.62
CA ILE A 173 2.58 -10.19 -7.92
C ILE A 173 3.68 -10.03 -8.98
N LEU A 174 3.67 -8.91 -9.72
CA LEU A 174 4.65 -8.64 -10.76
C LEU A 174 6.00 -8.21 -10.16
N PHE A 175 6.90 -9.18 -10.01
CA PHE A 175 8.30 -8.97 -9.64
C PHE A 175 9.25 -9.08 -10.85
N GLN A 176 8.78 -8.69 -12.04
CA GLN A 176 9.59 -8.77 -13.26
C GLN A 176 10.54 -7.57 -13.36
N PRO A 177 11.80 -7.76 -13.78
CA PRO A 177 12.78 -6.68 -13.84
C PRO A 177 12.31 -5.45 -14.62
N ASP A 178 11.61 -5.65 -15.74
CA ASP A 178 11.12 -4.55 -16.59
C ASP A 178 10.02 -3.74 -15.90
N TYR A 179 9.09 -4.40 -15.22
CA TYR A 179 8.04 -3.73 -14.44
C TYR A 179 8.63 -3.00 -13.24
N LEU A 180 9.57 -3.63 -12.51
CA LEU A 180 10.24 -3.01 -11.37
C LEU A 180 11.03 -1.76 -11.80
N ARG A 181 11.72 -1.82 -12.95
CA ARG A 181 12.41 -0.66 -13.50
C ARG A 181 11.44 0.48 -13.83
N ALA A 182 10.33 0.18 -14.48
CA ALA A 182 9.30 1.18 -14.76
C ALA A 182 8.75 1.80 -13.46
N LEU A 183 8.51 0.99 -12.41
CA LEU A 183 8.08 1.51 -11.10
C LEU A 183 9.12 2.44 -10.47
N MET A 184 10.42 2.09 -10.56
CA MET A 184 11.49 2.93 -10.04
C MET A 184 11.58 4.26 -10.80
N GLU A 185 11.51 4.24 -12.13
CA GLU A 185 11.54 5.44 -12.97
C GLU A 185 10.37 6.38 -12.66
N ILE A 186 9.16 5.83 -12.48
CA ILE A 186 7.97 6.60 -12.06
C ILE A 186 8.20 7.20 -10.67
N GLY A 187 8.70 6.41 -9.72
CA GLY A 187 8.95 6.88 -8.36
C GLY A 187 9.99 8.01 -8.30
N GLU A 188 11.05 7.91 -9.10
CA GLU A 188 12.06 8.96 -9.24
C GLU A 188 11.45 10.25 -9.82
N GLN A 189 10.65 10.13 -10.89
CA GLN A 189 9.98 11.29 -11.50
C GLN A 189 8.97 11.94 -10.55
N ASP A 190 8.20 11.15 -9.80
CA ASP A 190 7.21 11.63 -8.84
C ASP A 190 7.88 12.35 -7.66
N ALA A 191 9.02 11.84 -7.19
CA ALA A 191 9.81 12.47 -6.16
C ALA A 191 10.45 13.78 -6.65
N GLU A 192 10.99 13.79 -7.87
CA GLU A 192 11.58 14.99 -8.48
C GLU A 192 10.55 16.10 -8.67
N ALA A 193 9.35 15.75 -9.14
CA ALA A 193 8.24 16.69 -9.35
C ALA A 193 7.73 17.34 -8.05
N ARG A 194 7.96 16.69 -6.90
CA ARG A 194 7.60 17.19 -5.56
C ARG A 194 8.84 17.45 -4.70
N SER A 195 9.99 17.64 -5.32
CA SER A 195 11.28 17.78 -4.63
C SER A 195 11.30 18.94 -3.63
N GLU A 196 10.71 20.08 -3.98
CA GLU A 196 10.60 21.25 -3.09
C GLU A 196 9.78 20.93 -1.82
N GLU A 197 8.62 20.29 -1.97
CA GLU A 197 7.74 19.92 -0.86
C GLU A 197 8.38 18.84 0.03
N ILE A 198 9.06 17.86 -0.59
CA ILE A 198 9.82 16.83 0.15
C ILE A 198 10.98 17.48 0.89
N ALA A 199 11.72 18.39 0.24
CA ALA A 199 12.82 19.11 0.86
C ALA A 199 12.33 19.96 2.03
N GLU A 200 11.21 20.69 1.89
CA GLU A 200 10.58 21.46 2.96
C GLU A 200 10.17 20.56 4.14
N PHE A 201 9.59 19.40 3.84
CA PHE A 201 9.17 18.45 4.86
C PHE A 201 10.35 17.84 5.64
N LEU A 202 11.47 17.61 4.95
CA LEU A 202 12.71 17.11 5.53
C LEU A 202 13.54 18.22 6.19
N SER A 203 13.38 19.48 5.75
CA SER A 203 14.05 20.63 6.32
C SER A 203 13.36 21.06 7.61
N ASP A 204 13.86 20.52 8.72
CA ASP A 204 13.71 21.01 10.09
C ASP A 204 14.47 20.06 11.03
#